data_AF-K9CK86-F1
#
_entry.id   AF-K9CK86-F1
#
_cell.length_a   1.000
_cell.length_b   1.000
_cell.length_c   1.000
_cell.angle_alpha   90.00
_cell.angle_beta   90.00
_cell.angle_gamma   90.00
#
_symmetry.space_group_name_H-M   'P 1'
#
loop_
_entity.id
_entity.type
_entity.pdbx_description
1 polymer ?
#
loop_
_entity_poly.entity_id
_entity_poly.type
_entity_poly.pdbx_seq_one_letter_code
_entity_poly.pdbx_strand_id
1 'polypeptide(L)'
;MHVFLKKIFVFAAALMFAATSYVYAAAGMTGLRTSSGAERDRIVFDLTEMPIYHVNASEDGRELTLDFADVDASKLKRAAIRTKRIQSVSYEKRNGHFYVTVMMAKGMTYRIGNLTNPFRVFLDIAPTGAEKPASKPAPLPAPTPVKPGGDNGSAKPGVSELPLLREKQLAPGLVQKTYVYEDADGRVTAYFVEADPNRFSVRPALARGYIPGRQTVSGIARATNAAAAINASYFALNGELIGVTKIDGLVVGTTYFDRSAFGVMPDGSFIFGVASYNGTVKLDQTTLPVSGVNTERGENNLIVYNRAYGRTTGTNPYGLEYVVRNGRVTEINTNDSAIPSDGYVVSVHGSSMDGFASAGVRVGDPAVLAEHLGGAFDRAVQVLGAGPRLVADGSAHVTAGEEQFPGDIRYGRAPRSAVGVTKAGKILFAVVDGRQSHSHGLTLTEFAQLLVQFGVQNAVNLDGGGSSELYAGGAVLNSPSDGSERAVGSALILQKK
;
A
#
# COMPACT_ATOMS: atom_id res chain seq x y z
N MET A 1 27.15 36.77 44.73
CA MET A 1 27.61 35.36 44.74
C MET A 1 26.38 34.44 44.76
N HIS A 2 25.40 34.54 43.85
CA HIS A 2 25.40 34.39 42.39
C HIS A 2 26.03 33.08 41.90
N VAL A 3 25.11 32.19 41.46
CA VAL A 3 25.30 31.04 40.57
C VAL A 3 26.14 29.88 41.13
N PHE A 4 25.63 29.09 42.09
CA PHE A 4 26.16 27.72 42.30
C PHE A 4 25.24 26.74 43.09
N LEU A 5 23.91 26.94 43.10
CA LEU A 5 22.98 26.05 43.83
C LEU A 5 21.67 25.70 43.08
N LYS A 6 21.78 25.43 41.78
CA LYS A 6 20.71 24.74 41.01
C LYS A 6 21.36 23.72 40.08
N LYS A 7 21.79 22.56 40.60
CA LYS A 7 22.18 21.38 39.80
C LYS A 7 22.48 20.13 40.65
N ILE A 8 21.67 19.77 41.63
CA ILE A 8 21.75 18.43 42.30
C ILE A 8 20.34 17.87 42.59
N PHE A 9 19.40 17.98 41.64
CA PHE A 9 18.08 17.33 41.76
C PHE A 9 17.50 16.91 40.40
N VAL A 10 18.29 16.21 39.57
CA VAL A 10 17.80 15.61 38.30
C VAL A 10 18.23 14.14 38.12
N PHE A 11 19.01 13.54 39.02
CA PHE A 11 19.55 12.19 38.81
C PHE A 11 18.88 11.05 39.60
N ALA A 12 17.62 11.22 40.03
CA ALA A 12 16.87 10.17 40.72
C ALA A 12 15.41 10.00 40.24
N ALA A 13 15.12 10.40 39.00
CA ALA A 13 13.82 10.16 38.35
C ALA A 13 13.98 9.51 36.95
N ALA A 14 15.05 8.71 36.78
CA ALA A 14 15.35 7.99 35.54
C ALA A 14 15.33 6.46 35.71
N LEU A 15 14.72 5.94 36.78
CA LEU A 15 14.68 4.50 37.06
C LEU A 15 13.33 4.03 37.64
N MET A 16 12.21 4.50 37.09
CA MET A 16 10.89 3.87 37.22
C MET A 16 9.97 4.35 36.08
N PHE A 17 10.21 3.85 34.86
CA PHE A 17 9.11 3.65 33.91
C PHE A 17 8.97 2.15 33.75
N ALA A 18 7.85 1.65 34.30
CA ALA A 18 7.51 0.24 34.33
C ALA A 18 7.56 -0.36 32.92
N ALA A 19 8.21 -1.51 32.81
CA ALA A 19 7.95 -2.45 31.74
C ALA A 19 6.48 -2.87 31.83
N THR A 20 5.59 -2.21 31.08
CA THR A 20 4.28 -2.77 30.77
C THR A 20 4.52 -3.84 29.71
N SER A 21 4.80 -5.06 30.15
CA SER A 21 4.55 -6.24 29.35
C SER A 21 3.05 -6.24 29.02
N TYR A 22 2.70 -5.75 27.85
CA TYR A 22 1.37 -5.95 27.27
C TYR A 22 1.24 -7.45 27.02
N VAL A 23 0.62 -8.15 27.97
CA VAL A 23 0.00 -9.44 27.68
C VAL A 23 -1.14 -9.10 26.74
N TYR A 24 -0.95 -9.30 25.43
CA TYR A 24 -2.06 -9.31 24.49
C TYR A 24 -3.05 -10.36 25.00
N ALA A 25 -4.26 -9.93 25.33
CA ALA A 25 -5.33 -10.89 25.55
C ALA A 25 -5.52 -11.67 24.24
N ALA A 26 -5.56 -12.99 24.31
CA ALA A 26 -5.86 -13.82 23.15
C ALA A 26 -7.23 -13.44 22.58
N ALA A 27 -7.34 -13.27 21.25
CA ALA A 27 -8.61 -12.98 20.62
C ALA A 27 -9.60 -14.10 20.97
N GLY A 28 -10.70 -13.78 21.65
CA GLY A 28 -11.69 -14.76 22.05
C GLY A 28 -12.59 -15.14 20.86
N MET A 29 -12.61 -16.41 20.47
CA MET A 29 -13.57 -16.94 19.49
C MET A 29 -14.86 -17.32 20.22
N THR A 30 -15.89 -16.49 20.06
CA THR A 30 -17.10 -16.51 20.89
C THR A 30 -18.26 -17.25 20.25
N GLY A 31 -18.21 -17.46 18.93
CA GLY A 31 -19.31 -18.10 18.22
C GLY A 31 -18.89 -18.73 16.90
N LEU A 32 -19.68 -19.71 16.49
CA LEU A 32 -19.63 -20.34 15.18
C LEU A 32 -21.04 -20.34 14.61
N ARG A 33 -21.22 -19.73 13.44
CA ARG A 33 -22.50 -19.70 12.74
C ARG A 33 -22.36 -20.31 11.35
N THR A 34 -23.42 -20.95 10.91
CA THR A 34 -23.48 -21.54 9.57
C THR A 34 -24.78 -21.18 8.88
N SER A 35 -24.72 -20.90 7.59
CA SER A 35 -25.90 -20.77 6.73
C SER A 35 -25.69 -21.52 5.42
N SER A 36 -26.69 -22.27 4.97
CA SER A 36 -26.67 -22.97 3.69
C SER A 36 -27.76 -22.38 2.80
N GLY A 37 -27.37 -21.74 1.70
CA GLY A 37 -28.26 -21.11 0.73
C GLY A 37 -28.24 -21.79 -0.63
N ALA A 38 -29.07 -21.27 -1.54
CA ALA A 38 -29.14 -21.75 -2.93
C ALA A 38 -27.79 -21.63 -3.64
N GLU A 39 -27.06 -20.53 -3.40
CA GLU A 39 -25.81 -20.20 -4.13
C GLU A 39 -24.55 -20.66 -3.39
N ARG A 40 -24.52 -20.58 -2.06
CA ARG A 40 -23.33 -20.87 -1.24
C ARG A 40 -23.67 -21.40 0.15
N ASP A 41 -22.68 -22.04 0.76
CA ASP A 41 -22.65 -22.30 2.19
C ASP A 41 -21.68 -21.32 2.83
N ARG A 42 -21.99 -20.82 4.03
CA ARG A 42 -21.15 -19.90 4.78
C ARG A 42 -20.90 -20.43 6.18
N ILE A 43 -19.63 -20.40 6.59
CA ILE A 43 -19.18 -20.57 7.98
C ILE A 43 -18.72 -19.21 8.48
N VAL A 44 -19.10 -18.83 9.69
CA VAL A 44 -18.72 -17.56 10.33
C VAL A 44 -18.20 -17.82 11.73
N PHE A 45 -17.00 -17.36 12.01
CA PHE A 45 -16.41 -17.32 13.35
C PHE A 45 -16.63 -15.93 13.93
N ASP A 46 -17.32 -15.84 15.05
CA ASP A 46 -17.51 -14.60 15.80
C ASP A 46 -16.38 -14.43 16.80
N LEU A 47 -15.80 -13.22 16.82
CA LEU A 47 -14.62 -12.94 17.62
C LEU A 47 -14.80 -11.66 18.43
N THR A 48 -14.09 -11.59 19.55
CA THR A 48 -14.02 -10.37 20.37
C THR A 48 -13.13 -9.29 19.74
N GLU A 49 -12.17 -9.70 18.93
CA GLU A 49 -11.28 -8.87 18.11
C GLU A 49 -10.81 -9.68 16.87
N MET A 50 -10.21 -9.04 15.88
CA MET A 50 -9.77 -9.76 14.67
C MET A 50 -8.53 -10.62 14.99
N PRO A 51 -8.60 -11.95 14.80
CA PRO A 51 -7.49 -12.85 15.12
C PRO A 51 -6.43 -12.77 14.03
N ILE A 52 -5.20 -13.15 14.38
CA ILE A 52 -4.19 -13.53 13.39
C ILE A 52 -4.58 -14.92 12.88
N TYR A 53 -4.74 -15.09 11.57
CA TYR A 53 -4.99 -16.41 11.00
C TYR A 53 -4.37 -16.58 9.61
N HIS A 54 -3.99 -17.81 9.30
CA HIS A 54 -3.51 -18.23 7.98
C HIS A 54 -4.50 -19.18 7.33
N VAL A 55 -4.48 -19.23 6.00
CA VAL A 55 -5.33 -20.12 5.21
C VAL A 55 -4.44 -20.93 4.30
N ASN A 56 -4.45 -22.24 4.48
CA ASN A 56 -3.72 -23.18 3.63
C ASN A 56 -4.72 -24.06 2.88
N ALA A 57 -4.54 -24.19 1.57
CA ALA A 57 -5.31 -25.10 0.75
C ALA A 57 -4.44 -26.27 0.30
N SER A 58 -5.01 -27.47 0.23
CA SER A 58 -4.38 -28.61 -0.44
C SER A 58 -4.16 -28.32 -1.93
N GLU A 59 -3.27 -29.08 -2.56
CA GLU A 59 -2.95 -28.94 -4.00
C GLU A 59 -4.19 -29.11 -4.90
N ASP A 60 -5.12 -29.99 -4.51
CA ASP A 60 -6.40 -30.19 -5.20
C ASP A 60 -7.47 -29.15 -4.82
N GLY A 61 -7.13 -28.22 -3.93
CA GLY A 61 -7.98 -27.14 -3.44
C GLY A 61 -9.19 -27.60 -2.65
N ARG A 62 -9.26 -28.87 -2.22
CA ARG A 62 -10.44 -29.43 -1.53
C ARG A 62 -10.35 -29.36 -0.02
N GLU A 63 -9.16 -29.42 0.55
CA GLU A 63 -8.95 -29.25 1.98
C GLU A 63 -8.48 -27.82 2.25
N LEU A 64 -9.20 -27.11 3.11
CA LEU A 64 -8.88 -25.75 3.50
C LEU A 64 -8.69 -25.68 5.00
N THR A 65 -7.48 -25.37 5.44
CA THR A 65 -7.14 -25.21 6.86
C THR A 65 -7.02 -23.74 7.20
N LEU A 66 -7.91 -23.27 8.09
CA LEU A 66 -7.79 -21.99 8.76
C LEU A 66 -7.01 -22.20 10.05
N ASP A 67 -5.82 -21.62 10.14
CA ASP A 67 -4.95 -21.67 11.32
C ASP A 67 -5.07 -20.35 12.08
N PHE A 68 -5.80 -20.33 13.19
CA PHE A 68 -5.97 -19.16 14.05
C PHE A 68 -4.89 -19.15 15.16
N ALA A 69 -3.96 -18.21 15.09
CA ALA A 69 -2.88 -18.06 16.06
C ALA A 69 -3.34 -17.30 17.32
N ASP A 70 -2.97 -17.81 18.49
CA ASP A 70 -3.22 -17.20 19.81
C ASP A 70 -4.69 -16.82 20.05
N VAL A 71 -5.60 -17.68 19.60
CA VAL A 71 -7.05 -17.51 19.78
C VAL A 71 -7.55 -18.35 20.95
N ASP A 72 -8.28 -17.69 21.87
CA ASP A 72 -9.03 -18.40 22.90
C ASP A 72 -10.35 -18.92 22.33
N ALA A 73 -10.33 -20.17 21.86
CA ALA A 73 -11.51 -20.89 21.39
C ALA A 73 -12.22 -21.71 22.50
N SER A 74 -11.91 -21.48 23.79
CA SER A 74 -12.51 -22.26 24.91
C SER A 74 -14.03 -22.12 24.99
N LYS A 75 -14.56 -20.97 24.56
CA LYS A 75 -16.00 -20.68 24.52
C LYS A 75 -16.68 -21.10 23.21
N LEU A 76 -15.92 -21.56 22.22
CA LEU A 76 -16.45 -21.97 20.92
C LEU A 76 -17.22 -23.29 21.05
N LYS A 77 -18.51 -23.25 20.72
CA LYS A 77 -19.29 -24.47 20.50
C LYS A 77 -18.98 -25.02 19.10
N ARG A 78 -18.20 -26.10 19.04
CA ARG A 78 -17.86 -26.80 17.79
C ARG A 78 -19.13 -27.35 17.14
N ALA A 79 -19.25 -27.18 15.83
CA ALA A 79 -20.37 -27.71 15.06
C ALA A 79 -19.89 -28.75 14.04
N ALA A 80 -20.61 -29.86 13.94
CA ALA A 80 -20.47 -30.78 12.81
C ALA A 80 -21.18 -30.17 11.60
N ILE A 81 -20.41 -29.80 10.57
CA ILE A 81 -20.94 -29.12 9.38
C ILE A 81 -20.78 -30.08 8.20
N ARG A 82 -21.91 -30.49 7.63
CA ARG A 82 -21.97 -31.31 6.42
C ARG A 82 -23.13 -30.85 5.56
N THR A 83 -22.83 -30.56 4.30
CA THR A 83 -23.78 -30.06 3.31
C THR A 83 -23.48 -30.69 1.95
N LYS A 84 -24.17 -30.25 0.90
CA LYS A 84 -23.81 -30.63 -0.48
C LYS A 84 -22.47 -30.04 -0.96
N ARG A 85 -21.94 -29.02 -0.27
CA ARG A 85 -20.67 -28.34 -0.62
C ARG A 85 -19.53 -28.60 0.38
N ILE A 86 -19.88 -29.00 1.60
CA ILE A 86 -18.95 -29.24 2.72
C ILE A 86 -19.07 -30.70 3.13
N GLN A 87 -18.00 -31.48 2.95
CA GLN A 87 -17.97 -32.89 3.32
C GLN A 87 -17.75 -33.09 4.82
N SER A 88 -16.88 -32.27 5.42
CA SER A 88 -16.61 -32.26 6.85
C SER A 88 -15.93 -30.96 7.29
N VAL A 89 -16.03 -30.67 8.59
CA VAL A 89 -15.23 -29.66 9.29
C VAL A 89 -14.65 -30.29 10.55
N SER A 90 -13.36 -30.11 10.78
CA SER A 90 -12.66 -30.56 11.99
C SER A 90 -12.00 -29.38 12.70
N TYR A 91 -11.77 -29.55 14.01
CA TYR A 91 -11.21 -28.51 14.88
C TYR A 91 -10.10 -29.12 15.75
N GLU A 92 -8.92 -28.51 15.74
CA GLU A 92 -7.76 -28.98 16.49
C GLU A 92 -7.08 -27.81 17.21
N LYS A 93 -6.61 -28.02 18.44
CA LYS A 93 -5.80 -27.03 19.17
C LYS A 93 -4.44 -27.62 19.44
N ARG A 94 -3.36 -26.95 18.99
CA ARG A 94 -1.97 -27.36 19.24
C ARG A 94 -1.06 -26.14 19.28
N ASN A 95 -0.08 -26.13 20.17
CA ASN A 95 0.98 -25.11 20.25
C ASN A 95 0.50 -23.64 20.28
N GLY A 96 -0.65 -23.33 20.89
CA GLY A 96 -1.21 -21.96 20.92
C GLY A 96 -2.09 -21.60 19.72
N HIS A 97 -2.18 -22.49 18.73
CA HIS A 97 -2.99 -22.32 17.54
C HIS A 97 -4.30 -23.12 17.61
N PHE A 98 -5.33 -22.59 16.96
CA PHE A 98 -6.62 -23.25 16.77
C PHE A 98 -6.88 -23.44 15.27
N TYR A 99 -6.86 -24.69 14.82
CA TYR A 99 -7.05 -25.08 13.44
C TYR A 99 -8.51 -25.43 13.17
N VAL A 100 -9.02 -24.94 12.04
CA VAL A 100 -10.30 -25.36 11.47
C VAL A 100 -10.06 -25.86 10.06
N THR A 101 -10.16 -27.16 9.86
CA THR A 101 -9.99 -27.78 8.55
C THR A 101 -11.35 -28.08 7.94
N VAL A 102 -11.57 -27.60 6.72
CA VAL A 102 -12.80 -27.75 5.96
C VAL A 102 -12.51 -28.58 4.72
N MET A 103 -13.13 -29.75 4.63
CA MET A 103 -13.09 -30.59 3.43
C MET A 103 -14.27 -30.24 2.54
N MET A 104 -14.01 -29.69 1.36
CA MET A 104 -15.01 -29.31 0.38
C MET A 104 -15.37 -30.46 -0.56
N ALA A 105 -16.61 -30.42 -1.06
CA ALA A 105 -17.03 -31.28 -2.15
C ALA A 105 -16.26 -30.94 -3.44
N LYS A 106 -16.14 -31.91 -4.36
CA LYS A 106 -15.48 -31.71 -5.65
C LYS A 106 -16.20 -30.62 -6.46
N GLY A 107 -15.44 -29.78 -7.15
CA GLY A 107 -15.99 -28.70 -7.99
C GLY A 107 -16.55 -27.52 -7.19
N MET A 108 -16.06 -27.32 -5.97
CA MET A 108 -16.32 -26.13 -5.17
C MET A 108 -15.13 -25.17 -5.24
N THR A 109 -15.40 -23.90 -4.99
CA THR A 109 -14.43 -22.83 -4.73
C THR A 109 -14.81 -22.15 -3.42
N TYR A 110 -13.89 -21.34 -2.89
CA TYR A 110 -14.09 -20.65 -1.63
C TYR A 110 -13.74 -19.17 -1.70
N ARG A 111 -14.33 -18.41 -0.79
CA ARG A 111 -13.97 -17.01 -0.53
C ARG A 111 -13.92 -16.79 0.98
N ILE A 112 -12.78 -16.32 1.46
CA ILE A 112 -12.62 -15.90 2.85
C ILE A 112 -12.66 -14.39 2.94
N GLY A 113 -13.17 -13.86 4.04
CA GLY A 113 -13.10 -12.44 4.33
C GLY A 113 -13.38 -12.11 5.78
N ASN A 114 -13.13 -10.85 6.12
CA ASN A 114 -13.24 -10.32 7.46
C ASN A 114 -14.39 -9.31 7.52
N LEU A 115 -15.11 -9.28 8.64
CA LEU A 115 -16.04 -8.20 9.01
C LEU A 115 -15.55 -7.61 10.32
N THR A 116 -15.60 -6.29 10.47
CA THR A 116 -15.03 -5.59 11.64
C THR A 116 -16.08 -5.02 12.59
N ASN A 117 -17.37 -5.14 12.26
CA ASN A 117 -18.45 -4.66 13.13
C ASN A 117 -19.69 -5.60 13.07
N PRO A 118 -19.81 -6.58 13.99
CA PRO A 118 -18.78 -7.06 14.92
C PRO A 118 -17.68 -7.86 14.21
N PHE A 119 -16.58 -8.17 14.91
CA PHE A 119 -15.45 -8.92 14.36
C PHE A 119 -15.84 -10.35 13.98
N ARG A 120 -15.66 -10.68 12.70
CA ARG A 120 -15.95 -12.00 12.14
C ARG A 120 -14.93 -12.38 11.08
N VAL A 121 -14.58 -13.66 11.06
CA VAL A 121 -13.97 -14.31 9.89
C VAL A 121 -15.05 -15.17 9.26
N PHE A 122 -15.30 -15.02 7.95
CA PHE A 122 -16.24 -15.88 7.23
C PHE A 122 -15.56 -16.64 6.11
N LEU A 123 -16.08 -17.82 5.83
CA LEU A 123 -15.73 -18.70 4.72
C LEU A 123 -17.00 -19.00 3.92
N ASP A 124 -17.05 -18.50 2.70
CA ASP A 124 -18.06 -18.88 1.71
C ASP A 124 -17.55 -20.04 0.86
N ILE A 125 -18.41 -21.01 0.58
CA ILE A 125 -18.14 -22.16 -0.30
C ILE A 125 -19.25 -22.26 -1.33
N ALA A 126 -18.89 -22.23 -2.60
CA ALA A 126 -19.83 -22.22 -3.73
C ALA A 126 -19.31 -23.10 -4.87
N PRO A 127 -20.17 -23.52 -5.83
CA PRO A 127 -19.72 -24.26 -7.01
C PRO A 127 -18.74 -23.41 -7.84
N THR A 128 -17.69 -24.06 -8.36
CA THR A 128 -16.74 -23.43 -9.28
C THR A 128 -17.49 -22.89 -10.51
N GLY A 129 -17.40 -21.58 -10.77
CA GLY A 129 -18.08 -20.92 -11.89
C GLY A 129 -19.45 -20.28 -11.56
N ALA A 130 -19.86 -20.24 -10.29
CA ALA A 130 -21.10 -19.58 -9.85
C ALA A 130 -21.03 -18.03 -9.79
N GLU A 131 -19.97 -17.40 -10.31
CA GLU A 131 -19.88 -15.93 -10.43
C GLU A 131 -20.46 -15.45 -11.78
N LYS A 132 -21.43 -14.52 -11.73
CA LYS A 132 -21.76 -13.67 -12.89
C LYS A 132 -20.63 -12.63 -13.08
N PRO A 133 -20.31 -12.25 -14.33
CA PRO A 133 -18.96 -11.85 -14.70
C PRO A 133 -18.69 -10.35 -14.53
N ALA A 134 -17.51 -10.01 -14.00
CA ALA A 134 -16.77 -8.86 -14.51
C ALA A 134 -16.01 -9.31 -15.78
N SER A 135 -16.05 -8.49 -16.82
CA SER A 135 -15.57 -8.76 -18.19
C SER A 135 -14.21 -9.48 -18.27
N LYS A 136 -14.17 -10.59 -19.02
CA LYS A 136 -12.95 -11.35 -19.36
C LYS A 136 -12.01 -10.55 -20.30
N PRO A 137 -10.69 -10.54 -20.05
CA PRO A 137 -9.68 -10.37 -21.10
C PRO A 137 -9.66 -11.58 -22.04
N ALA A 138 -9.32 -11.34 -23.31
CA ALA A 138 -9.26 -12.35 -24.37
C ALA A 138 -8.28 -13.51 -24.07
N PRO A 139 -8.48 -14.71 -24.67
CA PRO A 139 -7.58 -15.84 -24.44
C PRO A 139 -6.22 -15.63 -25.11
N LEU A 140 -5.15 -16.02 -24.40
CA LEU A 140 -3.78 -16.10 -24.92
C LEU A 140 -3.66 -17.23 -25.96
N PRO A 141 -2.87 -17.07 -27.03
CA PRO A 141 -2.54 -18.16 -27.93
C PRO A 141 -1.60 -19.18 -27.26
N ALA A 142 -1.82 -20.47 -27.56
CA ALA A 142 -1.03 -21.58 -27.05
C ALA A 142 0.44 -21.52 -27.51
N PRO A 143 1.41 -21.91 -26.66
CA PRO A 143 2.81 -21.99 -27.06
C PRO A 143 3.03 -23.13 -28.07
N THR A 144 3.75 -22.82 -29.15
CA THR A 144 4.14 -23.77 -30.19
C THR A 144 5.26 -24.69 -29.67
N PRO A 145 5.25 -26.01 -29.95
CA PRO A 145 6.29 -26.91 -29.50
C PRO A 145 7.58 -26.73 -30.32
N VAL A 146 8.68 -26.38 -29.64
CA VAL A 146 10.02 -26.40 -30.22
C VAL A 146 10.59 -27.82 -30.12
N LYS A 147 10.94 -28.42 -31.26
CA LYS A 147 11.63 -29.71 -31.36
C LYS A 147 13.14 -29.55 -31.05
N PRO A 148 13.80 -30.57 -30.48
CA PRO A 148 15.17 -30.48 -30.01
C PRO A 148 16.19 -30.74 -31.13
N GLY A 149 17.32 -30.06 -31.09
CA GLY A 149 18.47 -30.35 -31.94
C GLY A 149 19.72 -29.61 -31.52
N GLY A 150 20.79 -30.36 -31.27
CA GLY A 150 22.17 -29.86 -31.28
C GLY A 150 22.85 -29.83 -29.92
N ASP A 151 23.26 -31.01 -29.45
CA ASP A 151 24.27 -31.17 -28.42
C ASP A 151 25.62 -30.65 -28.97
N ASN A 152 26.30 -29.76 -28.24
CA ASN A 152 27.73 -29.52 -28.34
C ASN A 152 28.23 -28.67 -27.17
N GLY A 153 29.04 -29.29 -26.30
CA GLY A 153 30.15 -28.60 -25.65
C GLY A 153 29.87 -27.89 -24.32
N SER A 154 29.71 -28.69 -23.27
CA SER A 154 30.21 -28.49 -21.90
C SER A 154 30.75 -27.09 -21.50
N ALA A 155 29.96 -26.40 -20.67
CA ALA A 155 30.47 -25.75 -19.46
C ALA A 155 29.33 -25.74 -18.42
N LYS A 156 29.46 -26.54 -17.35
CA LYS A 156 28.60 -26.37 -16.16
C LYS A 156 28.83 -24.95 -15.64
N PRO A 157 27.82 -24.08 -15.50
CA PRO A 157 27.98 -22.88 -14.71
C PRO A 157 28.28 -23.34 -13.29
N GLY A 158 29.44 -22.96 -12.76
CA GLY A 158 29.79 -23.21 -11.37
C GLY A 158 28.65 -22.75 -10.48
N VAL A 159 28.26 -23.58 -9.52
CA VAL A 159 27.33 -23.17 -8.47
C VAL A 159 28.03 -22.03 -7.73
N SER A 160 27.64 -20.79 -8.02
CA SER A 160 28.06 -19.64 -7.24
C SER A 160 27.62 -19.89 -5.81
N GLU A 161 28.56 -19.94 -4.87
CA GLU A 161 28.22 -19.93 -3.45
C GLU A 161 27.43 -18.65 -3.13
N LEU A 162 26.42 -18.77 -2.26
CA LEU A 162 25.64 -17.66 -1.73
C LEU A 162 26.31 -17.15 -0.44
N PRO A 163 26.22 -15.86 -0.11
CA PRO A 163 25.47 -14.82 -0.82
C PRO A 163 26.17 -14.31 -2.08
N LEU A 164 25.38 -13.95 -3.08
CA LEU A 164 25.83 -13.40 -4.36
C LEU A 164 25.40 -11.93 -4.47
N LEU A 165 26.36 -11.02 -4.57
CA LEU A 165 26.14 -9.62 -4.90
C LEU A 165 26.67 -9.34 -6.32
N ARG A 166 25.82 -8.82 -7.19
CA ARG A 166 26.19 -8.35 -8.54
C ARG A 166 25.87 -6.87 -8.66
N GLU A 167 26.81 -6.10 -9.21
CA GLU A 167 26.62 -4.68 -9.49
C GLU A 167 26.78 -4.39 -10.98
N LYS A 168 25.97 -3.45 -11.49
CA LYS A 168 26.01 -3.00 -12.88
C LYS A 168 25.82 -1.48 -12.93
N GLN A 169 26.80 -0.77 -13.48
CA GLN A 169 26.63 0.65 -13.80
C GLN A 169 25.68 0.77 -15.01
N LEU A 170 24.52 1.40 -14.82
CA LEU A 170 23.53 1.61 -15.90
C LEU A 170 23.78 2.91 -16.67
N ALA A 171 24.20 3.96 -15.95
CA ALA A 171 24.60 5.26 -16.47
C ALA A 171 25.47 5.98 -15.42
N PRO A 172 26.20 7.05 -15.75
CA PRO A 172 26.94 7.83 -14.74
C PRO A 172 26.04 8.25 -13.56
N GLY A 173 26.39 7.80 -12.36
CA GLY A 173 25.61 8.05 -11.14
C GLY A 173 24.32 7.25 -11.00
N LEU A 174 24.12 6.18 -11.78
CA LEU A 174 23.00 5.24 -11.67
C LEU A 174 23.53 3.80 -11.67
N VAL A 175 23.40 3.12 -10.54
CA VAL A 175 23.93 1.77 -10.32
C VAL A 175 22.78 0.83 -9.99
N GLN A 176 22.75 -0.34 -10.65
CA GLN A 176 21.91 -1.46 -10.28
C GLN A 176 22.71 -2.44 -9.42
N LYS A 177 22.07 -3.00 -8.39
CA LYS A 177 22.61 -4.14 -7.63
C LYS A 177 21.57 -5.26 -7.58
N THR A 178 22.04 -6.50 -7.62
CA THR A 178 21.25 -7.71 -7.37
C THR A 178 21.92 -8.49 -6.26
N TYR A 179 21.16 -8.84 -5.24
CA TYR A 179 21.64 -9.56 -4.08
C TYR A 179 20.81 -10.81 -3.86
N VAL A 180 21.45 -11.98 -3.84
CA VAL A 180 20.83 -13.28 -3.62
C VAL A 180 21.47 -13.91 -2.41
N TYR A 181 20.69 -14.36 -1.45
CA TYR A 181 21.19 -15.08 -0.28
C TYR A 181 20.18 -16.13 0.18
N GLU A 182 20.57 -16.98 1.11
CA GLU A 182 19.67 -17.92 1.78
C GLU A 182 19.60 -17.57 3.27
N ASP A 183 18.38 -17.57 3.81
CA ASP A 183 18.10 -17.52 5.23
C ASP A 183 17.45 -18.85 5.69
N ALA A 184 16.97 -18.92 6.93
CA ALA A 184 16.39 -20.14 7.49
C ALA A 184 15.12 -20.63 6.76
N ASP A 185 14.41 -19.73 6.05
CA ASP A 185 13.15 -20.03 5.33
C ASP A 185 13.38 -20.25 3.82
N GLY A 186 14.59 -20.01 3.32
CA GLY A 186 15.00 -20.31 1.96
C GLY A 186 15.72 -19.16 1.28
N ARG A 187 15.58 -19.10 -0.05
CA ARG A 187 16.26 -18.10 -0.87
C ARG A 187 15.55 -16.75 -0.87
N VAL A 188 16.30 -15.67 -0.79
CA VAL A 188 15.84 -14.30 -0.98
C VAL A 188 16.59 -13.66 -2.15
N THR A 189 15.85 -13.02 -3.05
CA THR A 189 16.41 -12.24 -4.17
C THR A 189 15.96 -10.78 -4.07
N ALA A 190 16.92 -9.88 -3.96
CA ALA A 190 16.72 -8.44 -3.83
C ALA A 190 17.39 -7.66 -4.97
N TYR A 191 16.78 -6.55 -5.34
CA TYR A 191 17.22 -5.65 -6.40
C TYR A 191 17.25 -4.22 -5.89
N PHE A 192 18.31 -3.51 -6.21
CA PHE A 192 18.51 -2.13 -5.80
C PHE A 192 18.88 -1.26 -7.00
N VAL A 193 18.39 -0.02 -7.02
CA VAL A 193 18.86 1.04 -7.89
C VAL A 193 19.29 2.22 -7.03
N GLU A 194 20.57 2.56 -7.10
CA GLU A 194 21.17 3.72 -6.44
C GLU A 194 21.41 4.85 -7.43
N ALA A 195 20.98 6.06 -7.09
CA ALA A 195 21.12 7.23 -7.94
C ALA A 195 21.81 8.40 -7.22
N ASP A 196 22.68 9.10 -7.96
CA ASP A 196 23.30 10.35 -7.55
C ASP A 196 22.30 11.51 -7.63
N PRO A 197 21.91 12.14 -6.50
CA PRO A 197 20.92 13.23 -6.53
C PRO A 197 21.42 14.47 -7.26
N ASN A 198 22.72 14.59 -7.55
CA ASN A 198 23.26 15.66 -8.39
C ASN A 198 22.97 15.47 -9.88
N ARG A 199 22.66 14.23 -10.30
CA ARG A 199 22.40 13.87 -11.71
C ARG A 199 20.95 13.48 -11.97
N PHE A 200 20.24 13.05 -10.93
CA PHE A 200 18.87 12.58 -11.02
C PHE A 200 17.98 13.30 -10.02
N SER A 201 16.77 13.65 -10.45
CA SER A 201 15.66 14.06 -9.58
C SER A 201 14.77 12.84 -9.30
N VAL A 202 14.14 12.82 -8.13
CA VAL A 202 13.11 11.83 -7.77
C VAL A 202 11.79 12.54 -7.52
N ARG A 203 10.70 11.99 -8.07
CA ARG A 203 9.35 12.49 -7.86
C ARG A 203 8.28 11.41 -8.08
N PRO A 204 7.07 11.57 -7.51
CA PRO A 204 5.94 10.73 -7.88
C PRO A 204 5.51 10.98 -9.33
N ALA A 205 4.98 9.94 -9.96
CA ALA A 205 4.37 9.97 -11.27
C ALA A 205 3.07 9.17 -11.26
N LEU A 206 2.02 9.75 -11.82
CA LEU A 206 0.69 9.14 -11.89
C LEU A 206 0.62 8.18 -13.07
N ALA A 207 -0.07 7.05 -12.89
CA ALA A 207 -0.43 6.18 -13.99
C ALA A 207 -1.22 6.95 -15.04
N ARG A 208 -0.79 6.88 -16.31
CA ARG A 208 -1.41 7.62 -17.44
C ARG A 208 -1.45 9.16 -17.28
N GLY A 209 -0.80 9.71 -16.24
CA GLY A 209 -0.79 11.13 -15.94
C GLY A 209 -2.04 11.68 -15.25
N TYR A 210 -2.98 10.83 -14.81
CA TYR A 210 -4.20 11.28 -14.11
C TYR A 210 -4.75 10.24 -13.13
N ILE A 211 -5.61 10.69 -12.21
CA ILE A 211 -6.35 9.89 -11.23
C ILE A 211 -7.86 9.89 -11.62
N PRO A 212 -8.59 8.79 -11.44
CA PRO A 212 -8.07 7.43 -11.23
C PRO A 212 -7.43 6.87 -12.50
N GLY A 213 -6.37 6.08 -12.34
CA GLY A 213 -5.69 5.46 -13.47
C GLY A 213 -4.80 4.31 -13.02
N ARG A 214 -4.63 3.30 -13.88
CA ARG A 214 -3.63 2.25 -13.66
C ARG A 214 -2.76 2.02 -14.89
N GLN A 215 -1.49 1.73 -14.63
CA GLN A 215 -0.48 1.43 -15.65
C GLN A 215 0.64 0.61 -15.01
N THR A 216 1.31 -0.24 -15.77
CA THR A 216 2.51 -0.95 -15.27
C THR A 216 3.62 0.04 -14.94
N VAL A 217 4.51 -0.31 -14.00
CA VAL A 217 5.66 0.56 -13.65
C VAL A 217 6.53 0.83 -14.88
N SER A 218 6.76 -0.18 -15.74
CA SER A 218 7.48 0.04 -17.00
C SER A 218 6.73 0.97 -17.96
N GLY A 219 5.40 0.96 -17.96
CA GLY A 219 4.57 1.88 -18.74
C GLY A 219 4.71 3.33 -18.25
N ILE A 220 4.66 3.55 -16.92
CA ILE A 220 4.84 4.87 -16.31
C ILE A 220 6.27 5.38 -16.59
N ALA A 221 7.27 4.51 -16.45
CA ALA A 221 8.66 4.86 -16.73
C ALA A 221 8.86 5.34 -18.16
N ARG A 222 8.32 4.62 -19.16
CA ARG A 222 8.39 5.01 -20.57
C ARG A 222 7.62 6.31 -20.85
N ALA A 223 6.41 6.46 -20.30
CA ALA A 223 5.58 7.66 -20.50
C ALA A 223 6.22 8.93 -19.91
N THR A 224 7.07 8.77 -18.90
CA THR A 224 7.75 9.88 -18.21
C THR A 224 9.23 10.01 -18.58
N ASN A 225 9.72 9.19 -19.51
CA ASN A 225 11.13 9.09 -19.89
C ASN A 225 12.06 8.92 -18.66
N ALA A 226 11.64 8.11 -17.70
CA ALA A 226 12.37 7.86 -16.47
C ALA A 226 13.61 6.99 -16.73
N ALA A 227 14.71 7.30 -16.06
CA ALA A 227 15.92 6.47 -16.05
C ALA A 227 15.72 5.19 -15.21
N ALA A 228 14.92 5.29 -14.15
CA ALA A 228 14.43 4.18 -13.36
C ALA A 228 13.08 4.52 -12.73
N ALA A 229 12.28 3.51 -12.38
CA ALA A 229 11.01 3.67 -11.69
C ALA A 229 10.74 2.50 -10.75
N ILE A 230 10.06 2.77 -9.64
CA ILE A 230 9.56 1.78 -8.69
C ILE A 230 8.07 2.06 -8.43
N ASN A 231 7.27 1.02 -8.19
CA ASN A 231 5.90 1.22 -7.71
C ASN A 231 5.89 2.07 -6.41
N ALA A 232 4.78 2.77 -6.14
CA ALA A 232 4.75 3.78 -5.08
C ALA A 232 3.56 3.63 -4.10
N SER A 233 2.56 4.50 -4.21
CA SER A 233 1.43 4.58 -3.26
C SER A 233 0.57 3.32 -3.32
N TYR A 234 -0.05 2.97 -2.18
CA TYR A 234 -1.23 2.12 -2.16
C TYR A 234 -2.35 2.76 -3.01
N PHE A 235 -3.25 1.93 -3.54
CA PHE A 235 -4.29 2.39 -4.45
C PHE A 235 -5.56 1.53 -4.38
N ALA A 236 -6.71 2.15 -4.68
CA ALA A 236 -7.98 1.46 -4.86
C ALA A 236 -8.03 0.72 -6.20
N LEU A 237 -8.99 -0.19 -6.40
CA LEU A 237 -9.05 -1.02 -7.61
C LEU A 237 -9.11 -0.24 -8.93
N ASN A 238 -9.71 0.96 -8.91
CA ASN A 238 -9.79 1.87 -10.05
C ASN A 238 -8.49 2.66 -10.30
N GLY A 239 -7.55 2.68 -9.34
CA GLY A 239 -6.30 3.42 -9.40
C GLY A 239 -6.31 4.75 -8.61
N GLU A 240 -7.33 5.04 -7.82
CA GLU A 240 -7.26 6.15 -6.85
C GLU A 240 -6.13 5.91 -5.85
N LEU A 241 -5.40 6.96 -5.51
CA LEU A 241 -4.29 6.87 -4.57
C LEU A 241 -4.82 6.83 -3.14
N ILE A 242 -4.26 5.95 -2.32
CA ILE A 242 -4.52 5.85 -0.89
C ILE A 242 -3.24 6.26 -0.15
N GLY A 243 -2.99 7.57 -0.10
CA GLY A 243 -1.78 8.12 0.49
C GLY A 243 -1.63 9.61 0.18
N VAL A 244 -1.13 10.38 1.14
CA VAL A 244 -0.82 11.80 0.94
C VAL A 244 0.24 11.93 -0.15
N THR A 245 -0.13 12.49 -1.29
CA THR A 245 0.76 12.62 -2.45
C THR A 245 0.76 14.06 -2.92
N LYS A 246 1.96 14.64 -3.07
CA LYS A 246 2.19 15.99 -3.59
C LYS A 246 3.17 15.91 -4.75
N ILE A 247 2.82 16.51 -5.88
CA ILE A 247 3.64 16.55 -7.09
C ILE A 247 3.82 18.01 -7.49
N ASP A 248 5.07 18.46 -7.57
CA ASP A 248 5.43 19.82 -8.00
C ASP A 248 4.66 20.93 -7.25
N GLY A 249 4.45 20.73 -5.94
CA GLY A 249 3.70 21.69 -5.11
C GLY A 249 2.20 21.41 -5.00
N LEU A 250 1.61 20.61 -5.89
CA LEU A 250 0.17 20.31 -5.92
C LEU A 250 -0.14 19.04 -5.13
N VAL A 251 -1.06 19.10 -4.17
CA VAL A 251 -1.61 17.90 -3.52
C VAL A 251 -2.50 17.17 -4.53
N VAL A 252 -2.23 15.89 -4.78
CA VAL A 252 -2.94 15.10 -5.79
C VAL A 252 -3.63 13.87 -5.23
N GLY A 253 -3.36 13.51 -3.97
CA GLY A 253 -3.98 12.39 -3.31
C GLY A 253 -3.86 12.53 -1.80
N THR A 254 -4.81 11.96 -1.08
CA THR A 254 -4.91 12.03 0.38
C THR A 254 -5.28 10.67 0.94
N THR A 255 -5.20 10.52 2.25
CA THR A 255 -5.82 9.42 2.98
C THR A 255 -6.23 9.90 4.36
N TYR A 256 -7.06 9.13 5.05
CA TYR A 256 -7.55 9.42 6.40
C TYR A 256 -6.55 8.98 7.49
N PHE A 257 -5.46 8.32 7.10
CA PHE A 257 -4.40 7.90 8.01
C PHE A 257 -3.17 8.79 7.90
N ASP A 258 -2.63 9.16 9.04
CA ASP A 258 -1.28 9.67 9.13
C ASP A 258 -0.30 8.52 8.86
N ARG A 259 0.55 8.69 7.84
CA ARG A 259 1.47 7.63 7.36
C ARG A 259 2.86 8.17 7.18
N SER A 260 3.84 7.28 7.32
CA SER A 260 5.21 7.58 6.94
C SER A 260 5.29 7.96 5.46
N ALA A 261 6.08 8.98 5.19
CA ALA A 261 6.23 9.58 3.88
C ALA A 261 7.69 9.90 3.57
N PHE A 262 7.98 9.90 2.28
CA PHE A 262 9.19 10.45 1.69
C PHE A 262 8.86 11.81 1.06
N GLY A 263 9.72 12.81 1.27
CA GLY A 263 9.57 14.14 0.67
C GLY A 263 10.85 14.70 0.08
N VAL A 264 10.69 15.57 -0.91
CA VAL A 264 11.77 16.35 -1.52
C VAL A 264 11.50 17.83 -1.28
N MET A 265 12.47 18.52 -0.67
CA MET A 265 12.41 19.95 -0.38
C MET A 265 12.81 20.79 -1.61
N PRO A 266 12.47 22.10 -1.65
CA PRO A 266 12.84 22.98 -2.77
C PRO A 266 14.35 23.05 -3.06
N ASP A 267 15.20 22.86 -2.05
CA ASP A 267 16.66 22.81 -2.18
C ASP A 267 17.20 21.43 -2.64
N GLY A 268 16.30 20.47 -2.89
CA GLY A 268 16.64 19.11 -3.31
C GLY A 268 17.00 18.16 -2.16
N SER A 269 16.99 18.62 -0.90
CA SER A 269 17.17 17.74 0.26
C SER A 269 15.97 16.82 0.48
N PHE A 270 16.22 15.69 1.15
CA PHE A 270 15.22 14.66 1.41
C PHE A 270 14.74 14.71 2.86
N ILE A 271 13.45 14.51 3.06
CA ILE A 271 12.83 14.40 4.38
C ILE A 271 12.05 13.09 4.51
N PHE A 272 12.02 12.55 5.72
CA PHE A 272 11.25 11.37 6.09
C PHE A 272 10.53 11.64 7.41
N GLY A 273 9.26 11.27 7.49
CA GLY A 273 8.45 11.53 8.67
C GLY A 273 7.00 11.14 8.40
N VAL A 274 6.10 11.54 9.30
CA VAL A 274 4.68 11.30 9.13
C VAL A 274 4.06 12.47 8.35
N ALA A 275 3.41 12.17 7.23
CA ALA A 275 2.56 13.12 6.52
C ALA A 275 1.11 12.90 6.91
N SER A 276 0.41 13.99 7.20
CA SER A 276 -1.02 14.04 7.43
C SER A 276 -1.68 14.87 6.32
N TYR A 277 -3.00 15.02 6.35
CA TYR A 277 -3.69 16.00 5.52
C TYR A 277 -4.76 16.71 6.34
N ASN A 278 -4.69 18.03 6.36
CA ASN A 278 -5.72 18.90 6.92
C ASN A 278 -5.96 20.05 5.94
N GLY A 279 -7.06 19.97 5.20
CA GLY A 279 -7.46 20.98 4.23
C GLY A 279 -8.73 21.69 4.65
N THR A 280 -8.87 22.95 4.25
CA THR A 280 -10.14 23.69 4.33
C THR A 280 -10.40 24.44 3.03
N VAL A 281 -11.68 24.58 2.69
CA VAL A 281 -12.14 25.48 1.64
C VAL A 281 -13.00 26.55 2.29
N LYS A 282 -12.65 27.80 2.04
CA LYS A 282 -13.50 28.96 2.33
C LYS A 282 -14.13 29.48 1.05
N LEU A 283 -15.46 29.46 0.98
CA LEU A 283 -16.25 30.12 -0.06
C LEU A 283 -17.05 31.25 0.58
N ASP A 284 -16.82 32.48 0.14
CA ASP A 284 -17.31 33.70 0.79
C ASP A 284 -16.99 33.72 2.30
N GLN A 285 -18.00 33.67 3.18
CA GLN A 285 -17.81 33.68 4.64
C GLN A 285 -17.72 32.29 5.26
N THR A 286 -18.09 31.24 4.52
CA THR A 286 -18.21 29.88 5.07
C THR A 286 -16.94 29.09 4.82
N THR A 287 -16.43 28.43 5.86
CA THR A 287 -15.26 27.55 5.79
C THR A 287 -15.67 26.13 6.18
N LEU A 288 -15.35 25.16 5.33
CA LEU A 288 -15.60 23.74 5.57
C LEU A 288 -14.30 22.93 5.42
N PRO A 289 -14.15 21.83 6.18
CA PRO A 289 -13.00 20.94 6.06
C PRO A 289 -13.05 20.15 4.74
N VAL A 290 -11.88 19.88 4.17
CA VAL A 290 -11.72 19.01 3.00
C VAL A 290 -11.61 17.57 3.45
N SER A 291 -12.52 16.73 2.95
CA SER A 291 -12.55 15.28 3.24
C SER A 291 -11.50 14.52 2.42
N GLY A 292 -11.12 15.03 1.25
CA GLY A 292 -10.06 14.45 0.42
C GLY A 292 -9.82 15.21 -0.87
N VAL A 293 -8.75 14.83 -1.57
CA VAL A 293 -8.36 15.41 -2.85
C VAL A 293 -8.31 14.30 -3.90
N ASN A 294 -8.95 14.54 -5.05
CA ASN A 294 -8.93 13.62 -6.21
C ASN A 294 -9.35 12.18 -5.89
N THR A 295 -10.35 12.02 -5.02
CA THR A 295 -10.93 10.72 -4.64
C THR A 295 -12.44 10.74 -4.84
N GLU A 296 -13.10 9.59 -4.72
CA GLU A 296 -14.56 9.50 -4.77
C GLU A 296 -15.26 10.41 -3.75
N ARG A 297 -16.28 11.16 -4.21
CA ARG A 297 -17.16 11.94 -3.32
C ARG A 297 -18.23 11.05 -2.70
N GLY A 298 -18.00 10.69 -1.44
CA GLY A 298 -19.00 10.06 -0.57
C GLY A 298 -20.09 11.03 -0.06
N GLU A 299 -21.06 10.46 0.66
CA GLU A 299 -22.10 11.23 1.35
C GLU A 299 -21.48 12.19 2.37
N ASN A 300 -22.06 13.39 2.52
CA ASN A 300 -21.64 14.43 3.47
C ASN A 300 -20.23 15.03 3.24
N ASN A 301 -19.48 14.55 2.24
CA ASN A 301 -18.09 14.96 2.00
C ASN A 301 -17.97 16.26 1.22
N LEU A 302 -16.81 16.91 1.40
CA LEU A 302 -16.25 17.95 0.52
C LEU A 302 -14.97 17.40 -0.10
N ILE A 303 -14.96 17.23 -1.42
CA ILE A 303 -13.78 16.78 -2.18
C ILE A 303 -13.28 17.92 -3.07
N VAL A 304 -11.95 18.09 -3.10
CA VAL A 304 -11.30 18.97 -4.08
C VAL A 304 -10.83 18.14 -5.27
N TYR A 305 -11.26 18.52 -6.48
CA TYR A 305 -10.75 17.95 -7.73
C TYR A 305 -9.88 18.98 -8.44
N ASN A 306 -8.63 18.62 -8.72
CA ASN A 306 -7.70 19.44 -9.49
C ASN A 306 -7.26 18.72 -10.77
N ARG A 307 -6.38 19.34 -11.56
CA ARG A 307 -6.06 18.86 -12.90
C ARG A 307 -5.36 17.50 -12.95
N ALA A 308 -4.85 17.01 -11.81
CA ALA A 308 -4.38 15.64 -11.70
C ALA A 308 -5.52 14.61 -11.75
N TYR A 309 -6.77 15.03 -11.59
CA TYR A 309 -7.96 14.20 -11.77
C TYR A 309 -8.59 14.46 -13.14
N GLY A 310 -8.71 13.42 -13.95
CA GLY A 310 -9.46 13.39 -15.22
C GLY A 310 -9.50 14.68 -16.07
N ARG A 311 -10.61 14.90 -16.77
CA ARG A 311 -10.98 16.21 -17.37
C ARG A 311 -12.23 16.80 -16.69
N THR A 312 -13.04 15.95 -16.09
CA THR A 312 -14.23 16.28 -15.32
C THR A 312 -14.19 15.51 -14.00
N THR A 313 -15.03 15.89 -13.04
CA THR A 313 -15.06 15.27 -11.71
C THR A 313 -15.69 13.86 -11.70
N GLY A 314 -16.51 13.51 -12.69
CA GLY A 314 -17.18 12.21 -12.79
C GLY A 314 -18.20 11.95 -11.68
N THR A 315 -18.64 12.99 -10.98
CA THR A 315 -19.49 12.85 -9.79
C THR A 315 -20.97 12.64 -10.15
N ASN A 316 -21.69 12.01 -9.23
CA ASN A 316 -23.15 11.79 -9.32
C ASN A 316 -23.95 13.09 -9.08
N PRO A 317 -25.24 13.16 -9.46
CA PRO A 317 -26.06 14.37 -9.35
C PRO A 317 -26.58 14.70 -7.94
N TYR A 318 -26.09 14.05 -6.88
CA TYR A 318 -26.58 14.25 -5.50
C TYR A 318 -25.82 15.37 -4.75
N GLY A 319 -25.10 16.25 -5.47
CA GLY A 319 -24.26 17.28 -4.87
C GLY A 319 -24.40 18.66 -5.50
N LEU A 320 -23.45 19.51 -5.13
CA LEU A 320 -23.12 20.75 -5.81
C LEU A 320 -21.61 20.81 -6.06
N GLU A 321 -21.23 21.50 -7.12
CA GLU A 321 -19.84 21.70 -7.51
C GLU A 321 -19.57 23.17 -7.81
N TYR A 322 -18.61 23.74 -7.09
CA TYR A 322 -18.15 25.11 -7.29
C TYR A 322 -16.85 25.06 -8.08
N VAL A 323 -16.89 25.49 -9.34
CA VAL A 323 -15.67 25.62 -10.17
C VAL A 323 -14.96 26.90 -9.76
N VAL A 324 -13.70 26.78 -9.33
CA VAL A 324 -12.90 27.90 -8.84
C VAL A 324 -11.77 28.21 -9.81
N ARG A 325 -11.66 29.48 -10.22
CA ARG A 325 -10.54 30.02 -11.00
C ARG A 325 -10.08 31.33 -10.39
N ASN A 326 -8.77 31.55 -10.34
CA ASN A 326 -8.16 32.78 -9.81
C ASN A 326 -8.75 33.23 -8.44
N GLY A 327 -8.97 32.27 -7.54
CA GLY A 327 -9.51 32.52 -6.19
C GLY A 327 -10.97 32.98 -6.16
N ARG A 328 -11.77 32.66 -7.18
CA ARG A 328 -13.21 32.97 -7.23
C ARG A 328 -14.03 31.82 -7.78
N VAL A 329 -15.26 31.68 -7.30
CA VAL A 329 -16.27 30.79 -7.89
C VAL A 329 -16.68 31.33 -9.26
N THR A 330 -16.50 30.54 -10.31
CA THR A 330 -16.87 30.93 -11.68
C THR A 330 -18.10 30.21 -12.20
N GLU A 331 -18.38 29.00 -11.69
CA GLU A 331 -19.53 28.20 -12.08
C GLU A 331 -20.04 27.44 -10.85
N ILE A 332 -21.34 27.18 -10.81
CA ILE A 332 -21.98 26.31 -9.82
C ILE A 332 -22.82 25.30 -10.58
N ASN A 333 -22.47 24.03 -10.48
CA ASN A 333 -23.12 22.93 -11.18
C ASN A 333 -23.64 21.89 -10.17
N THR A 334 -24.52 21.00 -10.60
CA THR A 334 -25.00 19.89 -9.77
C THR A 334 -23.95 18.78 -9.66
N ASN A 335 -23.21 18.48 -10.74
CA ASN A 335 -22.22 17.41 -10.79
C ASN A 335 -21.36 17.45 -12.07
N ASP A 336 -20.36 16.57 -12.13
CA ASP A 336 -19.49 16.28 -13.29
C ASP A 336 -18.94 17.52 -14.01
N SER A 337 -18.52 18.52 -13.25
CA SER A 337 -17.96 19.77 -13.77
C SER A 337 -16.66 19.51 -14.50
N ALA A 338 -16.41 20.28 -15.56
CA ALA A 338 -15.09 20.37 -16.15
C ALA A 338 -14.09 20.92 -15.13
N ILE A 339 -12.95 20.23 -14.98
CA ILE A 339 -11.89 20.66 -14.08
C ILE A 339 -10.99 21.65 -14.83
N PRO A 340 -10.93 22.92 -14.41
CA PRO A 340 -10.16 23.92 -15.11
C PRO A 340 -8.65 23.66 -15.02
N SER A 341 -7.90 24.02 -16.06
CA SER A 341 -6.43 23.89 -16.09
C SER A 341 -5.72 24.89 -15.17
N ASP A 342 -6.40 25.97 -14.80
CA ASP A 342 -5.93 27.09 -13.98
C ASP A 342 -6.67 27.18 -12.63
N GLY A 343 -7.25 26.07 -12.18
CA GLY A 343 -8.05 26.04 -10.96
C GLY A 343 -8.41 24.64 -10.48
N TYR A 344 -9.53 24.55 -9.76
CA TYR A 344 -10.02 23.33 -9.15
C TYR A 344 -11.55 23.36 -9.00
N VAL A 345 -12.15 22.22 -8.68
CA VAL A 345 -13.57 22.08 -8.36
C VAL A 345 -13.72 21.69 -6.91
N VAL A 346 -14.59 22.39 -6.18
CA VAL A 346 -15.03 22.04 -4.82
C VAL A 346 -16.35 21.29 -4.95
N SER A 347 -16.32 19.98 -4.75
CA SER A 347 -17.47 19.10 -4.90
C SER A 347 -18.02 18.70 -3.54
N VAL A 348 -19.29 18.97 -3.27
CA VAL A 348 -19.91 18.77 -1.95
C VAL A 348 -21.16 17.89 -2.02
N HIS A 349 -21.38 17.09 -0.98
CA HIS A 349 -22.60 16.28 -0.78
C HIS A 349 -23.20 16.57 0.60
N GLY A 350 -24.51 16.36 0.75
CA GLY A 350 -25.17 16.27 2.06
C GLY A 350 -24.87 17.47 2.96
N SER A 351 -24.42 17.24 4.19
CA SER A 351 -24.13 18.32 5.13
C SER A 351 -23.10 19.35 4.64
N SER A 352 -22.09 18.93 3.86
CA SER A 352 -21.13 19.88 3.25
C SER A 352 -21.79 20.74 2.16
N MET A 353 -22.74 20.17 1.42
CA MET A 353 -23.53 20.90 0.42
C MET A 353 -24.45 21.92 1.10
N ASP A 354 -25.17 21.49 2.14
CA ASP A 354 -26.05 22.36 2.92
C ASP A 354 -25.27 23.50 3.57
N GLY A 355 -24.02 23.26 4.00
CA GLY A 355 -23.15 24.28 4.59
C GLY A 355 -22.88 25.46 3.65
N PHE A 356 -22.53 25.21 2.39
CA PHE A 356 -22.34 26.28 1.41
C PHE A 356 -23.65 26.82 0.84
N ALA A 357 -24.65 25.96 0.60
CA ALA A 357 -25.95 26.38 0.07
C ALA A 357 -26.68 27.33 1.04
N SER A 358 -26.67 27.03 2.34
CA SER A 358 -27.30 27.87 3.37
C SER A 358 -26.62 29.21 3.55
N ALA A 359 -25.32 29.29 3.22
CA ALA A 359 -24.58 30.54 3.18
C ALA A 359 -24.84 31.37 1.90
N GLY A 360 -25.56 30.80 0.94
CA GLY A 360 -25.96 31.49 -0.29
C GLY A 360 -24.78 31.83 -1.21
N VAL A 361 -23.77 30.96 -1.27
CA VAL A 361 -22.60 31.09 -2.14
C VAL A 361 -23.04 31.23 -3.61
N ARG A 362 -22.43 32.18 -4.32
CA ARG A 362 -22.75 32.58 -5.70
C ARG A 362 -21.50 32.62 -6.57
N VAL A 363 -21.73 32.61 -7.89
CA VAL A 363 -20.70 32.96 -8.87
C VAL A 363 -20.18 34.37 -8.58
N GLY A 364 -18.85 34.52 -8.58
CA GLY A 364 -18.13 35.74 -8.25
C GLY A 364 -17.53 35.75 -6.84
N ASP A 365 -18.04 34.92 -5.94
CA ASP A 365 -17.59 34.88 -4.55
C ASP A 365 -16.12 34.46 -4.41
N PRO A 366 -15.39 35.02 -3.43
CA PRO A 366 -14.01 34.63 -3.19
C PRO A 366 -13.93 33.18 -2.70
N ALA A 367 -12.90 32.48 -3.16
CA ALA A 367 -12.61 31.10 -2.82
C ALA A 367 -11.15 30.95 -2.40
N VAL A 368 -10.92 30.33 -1.25
CA VAL A 368 -9.58 30.06 -0.71
C VAL A 368 -9.50 28.59 -0.32
N LEU A 369 -8.53 27.87 -0.90
CA LEU A 369 -8.12 26.54 -0.48
C LEU A 369 -6.85 26.66 0.37
N ALA A 370 -6.89 26.12 1.58
CA ALA A 370 -5.72 26.00 2.45
C ALA A 370 -5.49 24.53 2.76
N GLU A 371 -4.27 24.04 2.49
CA GLU A 371 -3.89 22.64 2.67
C GLU A 371 -2.62 22.54 3.53
N HIS A 372 -2.65 21.67 4.53
CA HIS A 372 -1.53 21.39 5.41
C HIS A 372 -1.25 19.88 5.44
N LEU A 373 0.00 19.51 5.20
CA LEU A 373 0.51 18.15 5.22
C LEU A 373 1.30 17.79 6.50
N GLY A 374 1.55 18.80 7.34
CA GLY A 374 2.21 18.67 8.62
C GLY A 374 3.72 18.94 8.57
N GLY A 375 4.19 19.77 9.51
CA GLY A 375 5.61 20.02 9.74
C GLY A 375 6.36 20.47 8.48
N ALA A 376 7.42 19.75 8.13
CA ALA A 376 8.24 20.07 6.96
C ALA A 376 7.55 19.72 5.62
N PHE A 377 6.54 18.86 5.61
CA PHE A 377 5.87 18.42 4.38
C PHE A 377 5.04 19.54 3.71
N ASP A 378 4.60 20.55 4.47
CA ASP A 378 3.95 21.75 3.90
C ASP A 378 4.84 22.43 2.86
N ARG A 379 6.16 22.49 3.16
CA ARG A 379 7.16 23.15 2.30
C ARG A 379 7.76 22.24 1.24
N ALA A 380 7.59 20.93 1.35
CA ALA A 380 8.10 19.98 0.37
C ALA A 380 7.43 20.18 -1.00
N VAL A 381 8.19 20.00 -2.08
CA VAL A 381 7.68 20.08 -3.46
C VAL A 381 7.21 18.73 -3.97
N GLN A 382 7.80 17.64 -3.47
CA GLN A 382 7.33 16.28 -3.70
C GLN A 382 7.02 15.64 -2.34
N VAL A 383 5.91 14.92 -2.25
CA VAL A 383 5.55 14.09 -1.10
C VAL A 383 4.96 12.78 -1.61
N LEU A 384 5.40 11.67 -1.04
CA LEU A 384 4.78 10.36 -1.20
C LEU A 384 4.61 9.73 0.18
N GLY A 385 3.38 9.72 0.68
CA GLY A 385 2.93 8.93 1.80
C GLY A 385 2.60 7.50 1.36
N ALA A 386 3.15 6.53 2.08
CA ALA A 386 2.81 5.12 1.91
C ALA A 386 2.98 4.44 3.27
N GLY A 387 4.22 4.07 3.61
CA GLY A 387 4.58 3.54 4.91
C GLY A 387 4.57 2.00 4.97
N PRO A 388 4.97 1.44 6.12
CA PRO A 388 5.49 2.15 7.29
C PRO A 388 6.94 2.65 7.10
N ARG A 389 7.46 3.41 8.07
CA ARG A 389 8.90 3.63 8.19
C ARG A 389 9.60 2.27 8.32
N LEU A 390 10.76 2.14 7.66
CA LEU A 390 11.60 0.94 7.75
C LEU A 390 12.92 1.24 8.45
N VAL A 391 13.56 2.36 8.09
CA VAL A 391 14.88 2.74 8.61
C VAL A 391 14.83 4.18 9.09
N ALA A 392 15.31 4.41 10.30
CA ALA A 392 15.51 5.74 10.87
C ALA A 392 16.93 5.85 11.41
N ASP A 393 17.63 6.89 11.00
CA ASP A 393 18.99 7.22 11.45
C ASP A 393 20.00 6.06 11.34
N GLY A 394 19.91 5.29 10.25
CA GLY A 394 20.79 4.17 9.95
C GLY A 394 20.49 2.90 10.74
N SER A 395 19.35 2.84 11.43
CA SER A 395 18.89 1.69 12.21
C SER A 395 17.50 1.25 11.77
N ALA A 396 17.23 -0.07 11.84
CA ALA A 396 15.90 -0.60 11.55
C ALA A 396 14.89 -0.07 12.57
N HIS A 397 13.82 0.56 12.09
CA HIS A 397 12.78 1.17 12.89
C HIS A 397 11.45 1.02 12.14
N VAL A 398 10.78 -0.11 12.37
CA VAL A 398 9.54 -0.49 11.68
C VAL A 398 8.32 -0.01 12.46
N THR A 399 7.67 1.04 11.95
CA THR A 399 6.53 1.73 12.60
C THR A 399 5.18 1.14 12.19
N ALA A 400 5.15 -0.10 11.68
CA ALA A 400 3.95 -0.75 11.15
C ALA A 400 2.78 -0.78 12.16
N GLY A 401 3.09 -1.02 13.44
CA GLY A 401 2.07 -1.03 14.51
C GLY A 401 1.56 0.36 14.85
N GLU A 402 2.46 1.35 14.92
CA GLU A 402 2.13 2.75 15.22
C GLU A 402 1.24 3.35 14.13
N GLU A 403 1.53 3.00 12.88
CA GLU A 403 0.75 3.42 11.72
C GLU A 403 -0.47 2.52 11.46
N GLN A 404 -0.80 1.57 12.34
CA GLN A 404 -1.98 0.71 12.22
C GLN A 404 -2.04 -0.07 10.89
N PHE A 405 -0.89 -0.56 10.40
CA PHE A 405 -0.89 -1.51 9.29
C PHE A 405 -1.52 -2.85 9.72
N PRO A 406 -2.32 -3.49 8.84
CA PRO A 406 -2.94 -4.76 9.15
C PRO A 406 -1.89 -5.88 9.30
N GLY A 407 -2.28 -6.95 10.02
CA GLY A 407 -1.37 -8.01 10.44
C GLY A 407 -0.70 -8.76 9.28
N ASP A 408 -1.41 -8.94 8.16
CA ASP A 408 -0.87 -9.56 6.95
C ASP A 408 0.31 -8.78 6.37
N ILE A 409 0.24 -7.44 6.43
CA ILE A 409 1.35 -6.57 6.03
C ILE A 409 2.46 -6.57 7.09
N ARG A 410 2.10 -6.54 8.38
CA ARG A 410 3.04 -6.37 9.49
C ARG A 410 3.95 -7.59 9.72
N TYR A 411 3.39 -8.79 9.65
CA TYR A 411 4.08 -10.01 10.10
C TYR A 411 4.43 -10.98 8.96
N GLY A 412 3.73 -10.91 7.83
CA GLY A 412 3.94 -11.82 6.71
C GLY A 412 5.24 -11.54 5.94
N ARG A 413 5.87 -12.60 5.42
CA ARG A 413 6.84 -12.46 4.33
C ARG A 413 6.10 -12.19 3.02
N ALA A 414 6.58 -11.21 2.26
CA ALA A 414 6.00 -10.84 0.97
C ALA A 414 7.07 -10.24 0.05
N PRO A 415 6.77 -10.09 -1.25
CA PRO A 415 7.47 -9.11 -2.07
C PRO A 415 7.30 -7.71 -1.45
N ARG A 416 8.38 -6.93 -1.40
CA ARG A 416 8.41 -5.61 -0.75
C ARG A 416 9.10 -4.59 -1.66
N SER A 417 8.66 -3.33 -1.56
CA SER A 417 9.27 -2.19 -2.22
C SER A 417 9.58 -1.09 -1.21
N ALA A 418 10.68 -0.37 -1.39
CA ALA A 418 11.04 0.77 -0.56
C ALA A 418 11.75 1.87 -1.34
N VAL A 419 11.60 3.10 -0.84
CA VAL A 419 12.46 4.24 -1.19
C VAL A 419 13.26 4.65 0.04
N GLY A 420 14.53 4.96 -0.16
CA GLY A 420 15.40 5.43 0.89
C GLY A 420 16.51 6.36 0.42
N VAL A 421 17.29 6.83 1.38
CA VAL A 421 18.51 7.60 1.17
C VAL A 421 19.63 6.92 1.94
N THR A 422 20.75 6.67 1.27
CA THR A 422 21.96 6.08 1.88
C THR A 422 22.71 7.09 2.75
N LYS A 423 23.62 6.61 3.60
CA LYS A 423 24.56 7.45 4.36
C LYS A 423 25.37 8.41 3.48
N ALA A 424 25.64 8.01 2.24
CA ALA A 424 26.35 8.82 1.25
C ALA A 424 25.42 9.82 0.51
N GLY A 425 24.16 9.93 0.90
CA GLY A 425 23.19 10.84 0.28
C GLY A 425 22.63 10.36 -1.06
N LYS A 426 22.89 9.12 -1.47
CA LYS A 426 22.33 8.55 -2.72
C LYS A 426 20.87 8.15 -2.52
N ILE A 427 20.03 8.38 -3.54
CA ILE A 427 18.65 7.89 -3.59
C ILE A 427 18.72 6.38 -3.82
N LEU A 428 17.91 5.60 -3.10
CA LEU A 428 17.80 4.15 -3.25
C LEU A 428 16.35 3.76 -3.55
N PHE A 429 16.15 3.01 -4.62
CA PHE A 429 14.96 2.17 -4.81
C PHE A 429 15.34 0.71 -4.53
N ALA A 430 14.52 0.01 -3.77
CA ALA A 430 14.76 -1.38 -3.38
C ALA A 430 13.50 -2.22 -3.59
N VAL A 431 13.65 -3.38 -4.21
CA VAL A 431 12.61 -4.40 -4.33
C VAL A 431 13.15 -5.74 -3.88
N VAL A 432 12.35 -6.49 -3.13
CA VAL A 432 12.60 -7.90 -2.83
C VAL A 432 11.49 -8.73 -3.47
N ASP A 433 11.87 -9.73 -4.26
CA ASP A 433 10.91 -10.69 -4.82
C ASP A 433 10.34 -11.59 -3.71
N GLY A 434 9.19 -12.21 -3.96
CA GLY A 434 8.54 -13.08 -2.98
C GLY A 434 7.46 -13.95 -3.62
N ARG A 435 6.96 -14.95 -2.86
CA ARG A 435 5.93 -15.90 -3.33
C ARG A 435 6.37 -16.75 -4.53
N GLN A 436 7.67 -16.97 -4.69
CA GLN A 436 8.25 -17.68 -5.82
C GLN A 436 9.35 -18.62 -5.33
N SER A 437 9.64 -19.70 -6.06
CA SER A 437 10.65 -20.68 -5.64
C SER A 437 12.07 -20.09 -5.55
N HIS A 438 12.35 -19.01 -6.29
CA HIS A 438 13.63 -18.30 -6.22
C HIS A 438 13.65 -17.16 -5.19
N SER A 439 12.52 -16.82 -4.57
CA SER A 439 12.44 -15.84 -3.49
C SER A 439 11.17 -16.02 -2.64
N HIS A 440 11.31 -16.35 -1.35
CA HIS A 440 10.15 -16.43 -0.44
C HIS A 440 9.73 -15.07 0.13
N GLY A 441 10.53 -14.02 -0.10
CA GLY A 441 10.24 -12.65 0.35
C GLY A 441 10.59 -12.39 1.81
N LEU A 442 10.33 -11.16 2.26
CA LEU A 442 10.74 -10.68 3.58
C LEU A 442 9.58 -10.10 4.37
N THR A 443 9.67 -10.23 5.69
CA THR A 443 8.94 -9.39 6.63
C THR A 443 9.43 -7.95 6.54
N LEU A 444 8.67 -7.00 7.09
CA LEU A 444 9.11 -5.60 7.14
C LEU A 444 10.41 -5.42 7.93
N THR A 445 10.59 -6.19 9.01
CA THR A 445 11.79 -6.13 9.86
C THR A 445 13.02 -6.66 9.15
N GLU A 446 12.93 -7.81 8.49
CA GLU A 446 14.04 -8.35 7.69
C GLU A 446 14.39 -7.42 6.53
N PHE A 447 13.38 -6.83 5.88
CA PHE A 447 13.63 -5.88 4.80
C PHE A 447 14.31 -4.61 5.32
N ALA A 448 13.90 -4.08 6.48
CA ALA A 448 14.58 -2.97 7.13
C ALA A 448 16.03 -3.30 7.49
N GLN A 449 16.31 -4.50 8.02
CA GLN A 449 17.66 -4.96 8.32
C GLN A 449 18.53 -5.07 7.06
N LEU A 450 17.96 -5.59 5.97
CA LEU A 450 18.64 -5.65 4.67
C LEU A 450 18.97 -4.23 4.16
N LEU A 451 18.05 -3.27 4.27
CA LEU A 451 18.32 -1.88 3.90
C LEU A 451 19.46 -1.28 4.74
N VAL A 452 19.49 -1.52 6.05
CA VAL A 452 20.58 -1.10 6.93
C VAL A 452 21.92 -1.73 6.50
N GLN A 453 21.93 -3.02 6.14
CA GLN A 453 23.11 -3.71 5.62
C GLN A 453 23.66 -3.04 4.35
N PHE A 454 22.76 -2.52 3.50
CA PHE A 454 23.12 -1.74 2.30
C PHE A 454 23.39 -0.25 2.57
N GLY A 455 23.58 0.15 3.83
CA GLY A 455 24.00 1.49 4.20
C GLY A 455 22.92 2.56 4.08
N VAL A 456 21.65 2.16 4.11
CA VAL A 456 20.51 3.08 4.11
C VAL A 456 20.46 3.85 5.44
N GLN A 457 20.34 5.18 5.34
CA GLN A 457 20.19 6.07 6.50
C GLN A 457 18.72 6.23 6.87
N ASN A 458 17.84 6.41 5.88
CA ASN A 458 16.40 6.56 6.08
C ASN A 458 15.65 5.87 4.95
N ALA A 459 14.56 5.17 5.27
CA ALA A 459 13.70 4.53 4.28
C ALA A 459 12.26 4.37 4.74
N VAL A 460 11.35 4.41 3.77
CA VAL A 460 9.93 4.13 3.92
C VAL A 460 9.54 2.99 2.99
N ASN A 461 8.68 2.10 3.47
CA ASN A 461 8.06 1.05 2.68
C ASN A 461 7.03 1.66 1.70
N LEU A 462 6.91 1.03 0.54
CA LEU A 462 5.94 1.36 -0.51
C LEU A 462 4.91 0.23 -0.63
N ASP A 463 3.94 0.35 -1.54
CA ASP A 463 3.06 -0.77 -1.85
C ASP A 463 3.89 -2.01 -2.24
N GLY A 464 3.38 -3.20 -1.93
CA GLY A 464 4.15 -4.44 -2.04
C GLY A 464 3.38 -5.56 -2.73
N GLY A 465 3.78 -6.80 -2.46
CA GLY A 465 3.16 -7.97 -3.07
C GLY A 465 3.28 -7.93 -4.59
N GLY A 466 2.20 -8.25 -5.29
CA GLY A 466 2.18 -8.24 -6.76
C GLY A 466 2.36 -6.87 -7.39
N SER A 467 2.35 -5.78 -6.61
CA SER A 467 2.70 -4.44 -7.08
C SER A 467 4.21 -4.17 -7.02
N SER A 468 5.05 -5.09 -6.52
CA SER A 468 6.48 -4.83 -6.35
C SER A 468 7.20 -4.93 -7.69
N GLU A 469 7.47 -3.80 -8.33
CA GLU A 469 8.22 -3.74 -9.59
C GLU A 469 9.29 -2.65 -9.59
N LEU A 470 10.48 -3.00 -10.08
CA LEU A 470 11.60 -2.09 -10.30
C LEU A 470 12.01 -2.09 -11.76
N TYR A 471 11.90 -0.94 -12.42
CA TYR A 471 12.30 -0.73 -13.81
C TYR A 471 13.58 0.10 -13.87
N ALA A 472 14.59 -0.36 -14.62
CA ALA A 472 15.76 0.45 -14.97
C ALA A 472 16.48 -0.14 -16.19
N GLY A 473 17.28 0.67 -16.89
CA GLY A 473 18.10 0.18 -18.01
C GLY A 473 17.28 -0.40 -19.17
N GLY A 474 16.02 0.02 -19.33
CA GLY A 474 15.14 -0.42 -20.40
C GLY A 474 14.20 -1.58 -20.05
N ALA A 475 14.36 -2.23 -18.90
CA ALA A 475 13.62 -3.44 -18.53
C ALA A 475 13.19 -3.45 -17.05
N VAL A 476 12.22 -4.32 -16.72
CA VAL A 476 11.92 -4.69 -15.34
C VAL A 476 13.05 -5.58 -14.84
N LEU A 477 13.59 -5.26 -13.67
CA LEU A 477 14.75 -5.93 -13.10
C LEU A 477 14.38 -7.17 -12.28
N ASN A 478 13.25 -7.12 -11.59
CA ASN A 478 12.80 -8.15 -10.66
C ASN A 478 11.77 -9.09 -11.32
N SER A 479 11.33 -10.12 -10.60
CA SER A 479 10.28 -11.03 -11.07
C SER A 479 8.93 -10.69 -10.42
N PRO A 480 7.96 -10.10 -11.15
CA PRO A 480 6.66 -9.77 -10.57
C PRO A 480 5.94 -11.02 -10.05
N SER A 481 5.46 -10.97 -8.80
CA SER A 481 4.91 -12.17 -8.14
C SER A 481 3.58 -12.67 -8.74
N ASP A 482 2.90 -11.83 -9.52
CA ASP A 482 1.67 -12.21 -10.24
C ASP A 482 1.96 -12.90 -11.59
N GLY A 483 3.23 -13.18 -11.90
CA GLY A 483 3.70 -13.74 -13.18
C GLY A 483 3.81 -12.71 -14.31
N SER A 484 3.31 -11.50 -14.11
CA SER A 484 3.44 -10.35 -15.00
C SER A 484 3.36 -9.05 -14.18
N GLU A 485 3.81 -7.91 -14.75
CA GLU A 485 3.71 -6.61 -14.08
C GLU A 485 2.25 -6.30 -13.72
N ARG A 486 2.00 -5.90 -12.48
CA ARG A 486 0.69 -5.38 -12.08
C ARG A 486 0.56 -3.92 -12.52
N ALA A 487 -0.64 -3.55 -12.94
CA ALA A 487 -0.95 -2.16 -13.18
C ALA A 487 -1.22 -1.44 -11.85
N VAL A 488 -0.40 -0.44 -11.52
CA VAL A 488 -0.43 0.34 -10.28
C VAL A 488 -0.96 1.76 -10.53
N GLY A 489 -1.38 2.46 -9.47
CA GLY A 489 -1.89 3.84 -9.55
C GLY A 489 -0.80 4.91 -9.71
N SER A 490 0.39 4.66 -9.17
CA SER A 490 1.52 5.59 -9.25
C SER A 490 2.87 4.87 -9.12
N ALA A 491 3.93 5.57 -9.51
CA ALA A 491 5.32 5.16 -9.32
C ALA A 491 6.14 6.32 -8.77
N LEU A 492 7.29 6.02 -8.15
CA LEU A 492 8.39 6.97 -8.01
C LEU A 492 9.30 6.80 -9.21
N ILE A 493 9.69 7.92 -9.81
CA ILE A 493 10.57 7.92 -10.97
C ILE A 493 11.86 8.67 -10.67
N LEU A 494 12.95 8.20 -11.28
CA LEU A 494 14.21 8.92 -11.38
C LEU A 494 14.31 9.53 -12.77
N GLN A 495 14.36 10.86 -12.85
CA GLN A 495 14.57 11.58 -14.12
C GLN A 495 15.96 12.20 -14.12
N LYS A 496 16.61 12.23 -15.29
CA LYS A 496 17.88 12.95 -15.45
C LYS A 496 17.62 14.45 -15.30
N LYS A 497 18.48 15.14 -14.57
CA LYS A 497 18.47 16.60 -14.43
C LYS A 497 18.99 17.30 -15.69
#